data_AF-A0A538ACK8-F1
#
_entry.id   AF-A0A538ACK8-F1
#
_cell.length_a   1.000
_cell.length_b   1.000
_cell.length_c   1.000
_cell.angle_alpha   90.00
_cell.angle_beta   90.00
_cell.angle_gamma   90.00
#
_symmetry.space_group_name_H-M   'P 1'
#
loop_
_entity.id
_entity.type
_entity.pdbx_description
1 polymer ?
#
loop_
_entity_poly.entity_id
_entity_poly.type
_entity_poly.pdbx_seq_one_letter_code
_entity_poly.pdbx_strand_id
1 'polypeptide(L)'
;STVHTHAPGPMELLLQEVRPDLVIADHGFAGAAIQAGVETISIADVNDPALVVAKRRGRTEIVVVMDDNVLPEDYWPCFQAVASRFP
;
A
#
# COMPACT_ATOMS: atom_id res chain seq x y z
N SER A 1 2.58 -21.10 8.33
CA SER A 1 3.14 -19.83 7.84
C SER A 1 2.46 -19.53 6.52
N THR A 2 1.86 -18.35 6.37
CA THR A 2 1.40 -17.86 5.05
C THR A 2 2.63 -17.39 4.29
N VAL A 3 2.71 -17.67 2.99
CA VAL A 3 3.85 -17.26 2.16
C VAL A 3 3.76 -15.76 1.90
N HIS A 4 4.82 -15.01 2.21
CA HIS A 4 4.95 -13.61 1.81
C HIS A 4 4.95 -13.52 0.28
N THR A 5 4.11 -12.68 -0.28
CA THR A 5 3.95 -12.58 -1.73
C THR A 5 3.69 -11.16 -2.17
N HIS A 6 4.34 -10.76 -3.26
CA HIS A 6 4.09 -9.49 -3.94
C HIS A 6 3.14 -9.66 -5.15
N ALA A 7 2.46 -10.81 -5.26
CA ALA A 7 1.63 -11.13 -6.40
C ALA A 7 0.31 -10.32 -6.41
N PRO A 8 -0.16 -9.87 -7.59
CA PRO A 8 -1.38 -9.07 -7.71
C PRO A 8 -2.68 -9.89 -7.70
N GLY A 9 -2.61 -11.19 -8.00
CA GLY A 9 -3.76 -12.02 -8.35
C GLY A 9 -4.94 -11.99 -7.36
N PRO A 10 -4.73 -12.05 -6.03
CA PRO A 10 -5.86 -12.01 -5.12
C PRO A 10 -6.61 -10.66 -5.12
N MET A 11 -5.92 -9.53 -5.32
CA MET A 11 -6.60 -8.24 -5.48
C MET A 11 -7.35 -8.16 -6.82
N GLU A 12 -6.78 -8.70 -7.89
CA GLU A 12 -7.47 -8.75 -9.19
C GLU A 12 -8.80 -9.52 -9.07
N LEU A 13 -8.83 -10.60 -8.29
CA LEU A 13 -10.06 -11.35 -7.99
C LEU A 13 -11.02 -10.53 -7.12
N LEU A 14 -10.55 -9.85 -6.09
CA LEU A 14 -11.41 -8.99 -5.25
C LEU A 14 -12.09 -7.88 -6.09
N LEU A 15 -11.34 -7.26 -7.00
CA LEU A 15 -11.85 -6.18 -7.86
C LEU A 15 -12.86 -6.65 -8.93
N GLN A 16 -12.96 -7.96 -9.18
CA GLN A 16 -14.02 -8.52 -10.02
C GLN A 16 -15.36 -8.58 -9.27
N GLU A 17 -15.32 -8.77 -7.95
CA GLU A 17 -16.51 -8.94 -7.10
C GLU A 17 -17.00 -7.61 -6.52
N VAL A 18 -16.10 -6.65 -6.29
CA VAL A 18 -16.42 -5.33 -5.75
C VAL A 18 -15.69 -4.24 -6.50
N ARG A 19 -16.36 -3.10 -6.68
CA ARG A 19 -15.76 -1.88 -7.22
C ARG A 19 -15.64 -0.82 -6.12
N PRO A 20 -14.55 -0.83 -5.33
CA PRO A 20 -14.36 0.13 -4.25
C PRO A 20 -14.04 1.51 -4.81
N ASP A 21 -14.44 2.55 -4.06
CA ASP A 21 -14.05 3.94 -4.35
C ASP A 21 -12.59 4.21 -3.93
N LEU A 22 -12.09 3.49 -2.92
CA LEU A 22 -10.75 3.62 -2.37
C LEU A 22 -10.20 2.25 -1.96
N VAL A 23 -8.93 2.00 -2.28
CA VAL A 23 -8.16 0.84 -1.79
C VAL A 23 -7.04 1.31 -0.87
N ILE A 24 -6.86 0.61 0.25
CA ILE A 24 -5.69 0.74 1.12
C ILE A 24 -4.99 -0.61 1.10
N ALA A 25 -3.80 -0.68 0.51
CA ALA A 25 -3.11 -1.94 0.27
C ALA A 25 -1.60 -1.76 0.10
N ASP A 26 -0.88 -2.88 0.05
CA ASP A 26 0.55 -2.98 -0.18
C ASP A 26 0.89 -3.80 -1.44
N HIS A 27 2.17 -3.77 -1.85
CA HIS A 27 2.76 -4.62 -2.89
C HIS A 27 1.90 -4.82 -4.15
N GLY A 28 1.68 -6.08 -4.55
CA GLY A 28 0.87 -6.47 -5.69
C GLY A 28 -0.60 -6.12 -5.55
N PHE A 29 -1.13 -6.02 -4.33
CA PHE A 29 -2.52 -5.62 -4.13
C PHE A 29 -2.71 -4.14 -4.48
N ALA A 30 -1.86 -3.26 -3.95
CA ALA A 30 -1.85 -1.85 -4.36
C ALA A 30 -1.58 -1.70 -5.86
N GLY A 31 -0.62 -2.48 -6.39
CA GLY A 31 -0.31 -2.48 -7.82
C GLY A 31 -1.51 -2.83 -8.69
N ALA A 32 -2.26 -3.87 -8.35
CA ALA A 32 -3.46 -4.28 -9.06
C ALA A 32 -4.57 -3.21 -9.00
N ALA A 33 -4.82 -2.62 -7.83
CA ALA A 33 -5.82 -1.57 -7.68
C ALA A 33 -5.49 -0.31 -8.49
N ILE A 34 -4.22 0.12 -8.47
CA ILE A 34 -3.71 1.23 -9.28
C ILE A 34 -3.91 0.94 -10.77
N GLN A 35 -3.57 -0.28 -11.21
CA GLN A 35 -3.71 -0.69 -12.62
C GLN A 35 -5.17 -0.78 -13.06
N ALA A 36 -6.09 -1.10 -12.15
CA ALA A 36 -7.52 -1.06 -12.38
C ALA A 36 -8.12 0.37 -12.36
N GLY A 37 -7.30 1.39 -12.08
CA GLY A 37 -7.73 2.79 -12.04
C GLY A 37 -8.53 3.15 -10.79
N VAL A 38 -8.37 2.40 -9.70
CA VAL A 38 -8.99 2.70 -8.40
C VAL A 38 -8.06 3.58 -7.58
N GLU A 39 -8.62 4.60 -6.91
CA GLU A 39 -7.84 5.44 -6.00
C GLU A 39 -7.22 4.56 -4.91
N THR A 40 -5.91 4.71 -4.70
CA THR A 40 -5.16 3.79 -3.84
C THR A 40 -4.23 4.54 -2.90
N ILE A 41 -4.38 4.30 -1.60
CA ILE A 41 -3.37 4.61 -0.58
C ILE A 41 -2.46 3.39 -0.48
N SER A 42 -1.22 3.57 -0.93
CA SER A 42 -0.24 2.51 -1.03
C SER A 42 0.69 2.49 0.18
N ILE A 43 0.88 1.32 0.78
CA ILE A 43 1.98 1.05 1.71
C ILE A 43 3.07 0.32 0.92
N ALA A 44 4.26 0.90 0.86
CA ALA A 44 5.39 0.33 0.11
C ALA A 44 6.48 -0.11 1.08
N ASP A 45 6.97 -1.34 0.90
CA ASP A 45 8.22 -1.77 1.53
C ASP A 45 9.38 -0.89 1.03
N VAL A 46 10.29 -0.52 1.93
CA VAL A 46 11.51 0.24 1.61
C VAL A 46 12.35 -0.42 0.51
N ASN A 47 12.26 -1.75 0.38
CA ASN A 47 12.95 -2.51 -0.66
C ASN A 47 12.09 -2.81 -1.92
N ASP A 48 10.82 -2.42 -1.94
CA ASP A 48 9.89 -2.61 -3.07
C ASP A 48 9.56 -1.28 -3.77
N PRO A 49 10.33 -0.89 -4.81
CA PRO A 49 10.20 0.43 -5.43
C PRO A 49 8.96 0.58 -6.32
N ALA A 50 8.17 -0.47 -6.56
CA ALA A 50 7.12 -0.46 -7.58
C ALA A 50 6.10 0.68 -7.38
N LEU A 51 5.63 0.87 -6.14
CA LEU A 51 4.62 1.87 -5.79
C LEU A 51 5.21 3.30 -5.80
N VAL A 52 6.47 3.46 -5.39
CA VAL A 52 7.20 4.74 -5.48
C VAL A 52 7.36 5.16 -6.95
N VAL A 53 7.67 4.21 -7.84
CA VAL A 53 7.74 4.45 -9.28
C VAL A 53 6.36 4.78 -9.86
N ALA A 54 5.31 4.09 -9.42
CA ALA A 54 3.94 4.40 -9.83
C ALA A 54 3.56 5.85 -9.48
N LYS A 55 3.88 6.31 -8.27
CA LYS A 55 3.70 7.70 -7.87
C LYS A 55 4.48 8.67 -8.73
N ARG A 56 5.77 8.39 -8.98
CA ARG A 56 6.61 9.24 -9.84
C ARG A 56 6.10 9.36 -11.28
N ARG A 57 5.34 8.36 -11.74
CA ARG A 57 4.68 8.30 -13.05
C ARG A 57 3.25 8.87 -13.04
N GLY A 58 2.78 9.43 -11.93
CA GLY A 58 1.43 10.01 -11.81
C GLY A 58 0.31 8.96 -11.87
N ARG A 59 0.58 7.71 -11.47
CA ARG A 59 -0.42 6.64 -11.43
C ARG A 59 -1.15 6.54 -10.08
N THR A 60 -0.55 7.11 -9.04
CA THR A 60 -1.13 7.20 -7.68
C THR A 60 -0.51 8.40 -6.97
N GLU A 61 -1.21 8.94 -5.97
CA GLU A 61 -0.77 10.12 -5.23
C GLU A 61 -0.18 9.77 -3.86
N ILE A 62 -0.77 8.82 -3.14
CA ILE A 62 -0.40 8.53 -1.74
C ILE A 62 0.39 7.23 -1.67
N VAL A 63 1.66 7.35 -1.28
CA VAL A 63 2.56 6.23 -1.01
C VAL A 63 3.23 6.48 0.34
N VAL A 64 2.97 5.60 1.29
CA VAL A 64 3.61 5.57 2.61
C VAL A 64 4.68 4.49 2.56
N VAL A 65 5.94 4.87 2.73
CA VAL A 65 7.06 3.92 2.72
C VAL A 65 7.30 3.45 4.15
N MET A 66 7.34 2.14 4.36
CA MET A 66 7.60 1.47 5.63
C MET A 66 8.42 0.22 5.37
N ASP A 67 9.43 -0.08 6.19
CA ASP A 67 10.00 -1.42 6.32
C ASP A 67 8.95 -2.36 6.94
N ASP A 68 8.53 -3.40 6.22
CA ASP A 68 7.56 -4.41 6.65
C ASP A 68 8.23 -5.65 7.28
N ASN A 69 9.57 -5.66 7.37
CA ASN A 69 10.36 -6.70 8.00
C ASN A 69 10.65 -6.41 9.49
N VAL A 70 10.10 -5.31 10.02
CA VAL A 70 10.14 -4.94 11.44
C VAL A 70 8.77 -5.13 12.09
N LEU A 71 8.73 -5.06 13.42
CA LEU A 71 7.47 -5.22 14.14
C LEU A 71 6.67 -3.89 14.07
N PRO A 72 5.33 -3.94 14.03
CA PRO A 72 4.51 -2.72 14.03
C PRO A 72 4.83 -1.76 15.19
N GLU A 73 5.21 -2.27 16.36
CA GLU A 73 5.65 -1.46 17.51
C GLU A 73 6.89 -0.61 17.25
N ASP A 74 7.76 -1.00 16.31
CA ASP A 74 8.94 -0.21 15.94
C ASP A 74 8.54 1.14 15.29
N TYR A 75 7.32 1.24 14.74
CA TYR A 75 6.74 2.48 14.25
C TYR A 75 6.00 3.31 15.29
N TRP A 76 5.93 2.87 16.55
CA TRP A 76 5.17 3.58 17.59
C TRP A 76 5.57 5.05 17.76
N PRO A 77 6.88 5.43 17.77
CA PRO A 77 7.27 6.84 17.84
C PRO A 77 6.79 7.65 16.63
N CYS A 78 6.80 7.06 15.43
CA CYS A 78 6.30 7.68 14.21
C CYS A 78 4.78 7.92 14.30
N PHE A 79 4.04 6.91 14.75
CA PHE A 79 2.61 7.02 15.00
C PHE A 79 2.31 8.14 15.99
N GLN A 80 3.00 8.19 17.14
CA GLN A 80 2.81 9.24 18.15
C GLN A 80 3.07 10.65 17.58
N ALA A 81 4.14 10.82 16.80
CA ALA A 81 4.45 12.10 16.17
C ALA A 81 3.37 12.57 15.20
N VAL A 82 2.79 11.66 14.41
CA VAL A 82 1.67 11.97 13.51
C VAL A 82 0.38 12.20 14.30
N ALA A 83 0.07 11.31 15.24
CA ALA A 83 -1.17 11.34 16.02
C ALA A 83 -1.31 12.63 16.85
N SER A 84 -0.20 13.14 17.38
CA SER A 84 -0.16 14.40 18.14
C SER A 84 -0.59 15.64 17.35
N ARG A 85 -0.74 15.53 16.02
CA ARG A 85 -1.18 16.61 15.13
C ARG A 85 -2.68 16.60 14.86
N PHE A 86 -3.39 15.53 15.25
CA PHE A 86 -4.84 15.50 15.15
C PHE A 86 -5.47 16.17 16.38
N PRO A 87 -6.60 16.88 16.21
CA PRO A 87 -7.31 17.54 17.30
C PRO A 87 -7.94 16.54 18.28
#